data_AF-A0AAF0ME74-F1
#
_entry.id   AF-A0AAF0ME74-F1
#
_cell.length_a   1.000
_cell.length_b   1.000
_cell.length_c   1.000
_cell.angle_alpha   90.00
_cell.angle_beta   90.00
_cell.angle_gamma   90.00
#
_symmetry.space_group_name_H-M   'P 1'
#
loop_
_entity.id
_entity.type
_entity.pdbx_description
1 polymer ?
#
loop_
_entity_poly.entity_id
_entity_poly.type
_entity_poly.pdbx_seq_one_letter_code
_entity_poly.pdbx_strand_id
1 'polypeptide(L)'
;MATRTQLRNRNTGKPGNGGHFDGFTPAADEDISLSSLMVIDDDIDVFYDSPIEHVPVADVVTFDMGEENLVADTQRLASQEVARMGMPYHLVDEVAGETLAAVYAAAASARKQGKEKHIHGGFIRHIARAQLAMKVDGHKRHESSKGLRIWKERCAELAATLGRALTRTEEDAIADQIRQNWDKPKHRPTVNFHRPVSETSLDGANEENPRQFAAEEQTDREGGARAHNLADLIEEKDLTKVQARRQLWNVFADEDGAPEARPGRLSPHSVRKAKTNIKDAVETARLWQAGALTDDDAASLFAPFGDLTRGEQDAVVKTILARPAYGHRMWIGAVDFAASTDGYLA
;
A
#
# COMPACT_ATOMS: atom_id res chain seq x y z
N MET A 1 -31.10 -30.00 -41.91
CA MET A 1 -31.76 -30.06 -40.59
C MET A 1 -30.70 -29.77 -39.53
N ALA A 2 -30.65 -28.53 -39.04
CA ALA A 2 -29.65 -28.08 -38.07
C ALA A 2 -30.34 -27.73 -36.76
N THR A 3 -30.12 -28.53 -35.72
CA THR A 3 -30.63 -28.32 -34.37
C THR A 3 -29.76 -27.29 -33.65
N ARG A 4 -30.35 -26.12 -33.38
CA ARG A 4 -29.70 -25.01 -32.68
C ARG A 4 -29.89 -25.21 -31.17
N THR A 5 -28.88 -25.75 -30.50
CA THR A 5 -28.87 -25.94 -29.05
C THR A 5 -28.67 -24.59 -28.35
N GLN A 6 -29.71 -24.09 -27.68
CA GLN A 6 -29.61 -22.92 -26.80
C GLN A 6 -29.03 -23.32 -25.44
N LEU A 7 -27.96 -22.65 -25.03
CA LEU A 7 -27.39 -22.75 -23.69
C LEU A 7 -28.31 -22.07 -22.67
N ARG A 8 -28.87 -22.84 -21.74
CA ARG A 8 -29.57 -22.33 -20.56
C ARG A 8 -28.57 -22.05 -19.44
N ASN A 9 -28.73 -20.90 -18.77
CA ASN A 9 -27.95 -20.53 -17.59
C ASN A 9 -28.42 -21.37 -16.38
N ARG A 10 -27.51 -22.08 -15.71
CA ARG A 10 -27.84 -23.18 -14.78
C ARG A 10 -28.37 -22.72 -13.41
N ASN A 11 -28.37 -21.42 -13.10
CA ASN A 11 -28.65 -20.91 -11.75
C ASN A 11 -29.89 -20.03 -11.55
N THR A 12 -30.71 -19.72 -12.57
CA THR A 12 -31.89 -18.83 -12.34
C THR A 12 -33.17 -19.15 -13.09
N GLY A 13 -33.22 -20.15 -13.99
CA GLY A 13 -34.48 -20.68 -14.53
C GLY A 13 -35.41 -19.69 -15.27
N LYS A 14 -34.96 -18.47 -15.61
CA LYS A 14 -35.76 -17.47 -16.33
C LYS A 14 -35.16 -17.16 -17.70
N PRO A 15 -35.97 -17.08 -18.78
CA PRO A 15 -35.50 -16.63 -20.08
C PRO A 15 -35.13 -15.14 -20.03
N GLY A 16 -34.00 -14.78 -20.65
CA GLY A 16 -33.50 -13.41 -20.73
C GLY A 16 -34.46 -12.52 -21.51
N ASN A 17 -34.97 -11.49 -20.85
CA ASN A 17 -35.87 -10.53 -21.44
C ASN A 17 -35.05 -9.46 -22.18
N GLY A 18 -35.10 -9.48 -23.52
CA GLY A 18 -34.64 -8.38 -24.36
C GLY A 18 -35.70 -7.27 -24.32
N GLY A 19 -35.44 -6.23 -23.54
CA GLY A 19 -36.31 -5.04 -23.45
C GLY A 19 -36.08 -4.11 -24.64
N HIS A 20 -37.02 -4.17 -25.57
CA HIS A 20 -37.28 -3.24 -26.67
C HIS A 20 -37.63 -1.85 -26.10
N PHE A 21 -37.00 -0.79 -26.63
CA PHE A 21 -37.23 0.60 -26.23
C PHE A 21 -38.08 1.25 -27.34
N ASP A 22 -39.38 1.38 -27.09
CA ASP A 22 -40.32 2.04 -28.00
C ASP A 22 -40.83 3.36 -27.41
N GLY A 23 -40.70 4.42 -28.21
CA GLY A 23 -41.75 5.41 -28.45
C GLY A 23 -42.15 6.35 -27.33
N PHE A 24 -41.52 7.53 -27.28
CA PHE A 24 -42.14 8.74 -26.75
C PHE A 24 -42.84 9.49 -27.89
N THR A 25 -44.17 9.58 -27.86
CA THR A 25 -44.96 10.55 -28.64
C THR A 25 -45.59 11.56 -27.67
N PRO A 26 -45.52 12.87 -27.94
CA PRO A 26 -46.24 13.87 -27.15
C PRO A 26 -47.69 13.97 -27.63
N ALA A 27 -48.64 13.86 -26.71
CA ALA A 27 -50.02 14.25 -26.93
C ALA A 27 -50.23 15.68 -26.43
N ALA A 28 -50.91 16.46 -27.25
CA ALA A 28 -51.24 17.86 -27.06
C ALA A 28 -52.49 18.05 -26.18
N ASP A 29 -52.59 19.28 -25.66
CA ASP A 29 -53.79 20.05 -25.33
C ASP A 29 -54.80 19.46 -24.34
N GLU A 30 -54.69 19.89 -23.07
CA GLU A 30 -55.87 20.15 -22.24
C GLU A 30 -55.73 21.51 -21.55
N ASP A 31 -56.65 22.42 -21.90
CA ASP A 31 -56.90 23.71 -21.28
C ASP A 31 -57.35 23.52 -19.82
N ILE A 32 -56.48 23.84 -18.87
CA ILE A 32 -56.85 23.95 -17.45
C ILE A 32 -57.22 25.40 -17.16
N SER A 33 -58.51 25.64 -16.90
CA SER A 33 -59.05 26.95 -16.57
C SER A 33 -58.53 27.46 -15.22
N LEU A 34 -58.06 28.72 -15.22
CA LEU A 34 -57.50 29.44 -14.07
C LEU A 34 -58.56 30.01 -13.10
N SER A 35 -59.73 29.37 -12.98
CA SER A 35 -60.84 29.88 -12.15
C SER A 35 -61.16 29.03 -10.92
N SER A 36 -60.33 28.04 -10.57
CA SER A 36 -60.42 27.32 -9.29
C SER A 36 -59.30 27.76 -8.33
N LEU A 37 -59.14 29.08 -8.20
CA LEU A 37 -58.24 29.72 -7.25
C LEU A 37 -59.10 30.29 -6.11
N MET A 38 -58.72 29.97 -4.87
CA MET A 38 -59.29 30.43 -3.59
C MET A 38 -60.41 29.58 -2.98
N VAL A 39 -60.01 28.49 -2.33
CA VAL A 39 -60.50 28.17 -0.99
C VAL A 39 -59.24 27.98 -0.14
N ILE A 40 -58.95 28.97 0.70
CA ILE A 40 -57.94 28.88 1.75
C ILE A 40 -58.65 28.17 2.90
N ASP A 41 -58.43 26.87 3.04
CA ASP A 41 -58.76 26.16 4.28
C ASP A 41 -57.65 26.48 5.30
N ASP A 42 -58.02 27.21 6.34
CA ASP A 42 -57.15 27.70 7.43
C ASP A 42 -56.76 26.61 8.46
N ASP A 43 -56.89 25.32 8.09
CA ASP A 43 -56.50 24.17 8.93
C ASP A 43 -55.22 23.50 8.40
N ILE A 44 -54.20 24.30 8.07
CA ILE A 44 -52.83 23.77 7.98
C ILE A 44 -52.35 23.55 9.41
N ASP A 45 -52.55 22.32 9.89
CA ASP A 45 -51.71 21.75 10.93
C ASP A 45 -50.26 21.97 10.49
N VAL A 46 -49.63 22.96 11.11
CA VAL A 46 -48.18 23.14 11.07
C VAL A 46 -47.62 21.89 11.71
N PHE A 47 -47.38 20.87 10.89
CA PHE A 47 -46.41 19.82 11.19
C PHE A 47 -45.13 20.58 11.48
N TYR A 48 -44.87 20.79 12.78
CA TYR A 48 -43.51 20.89 13.26
C TYR A 48 -42.85 19.62 12.75
N ASP A 49 -42.15 19.72 11.62
CA ASP A 49 -41.10 18.81 11.24
C ASP A 49 -40.26 18.69 12.50
N SER A 50 -40.49 17.58 13.20
CA SER A 50 -39.68 17.19 14.34
C SER A 50 -38.25 17.32 13.85
N PRO A 51 -37.35 18.00 14.58
CA PRO A 51 -35.99 18.17 14.12
C PRO A 51 -35.50 16.78 13.73
N ILE A 52 -35.29 16.56 12.43
CA ILE A 52 -34.71 15.32 11.95
C ILE A 52 -33.36 15.33 12.63
N GLU A 53 -33.25 14.56 13.70
CA GLU A 53 -31.99 14.27 14.36
C GLU A 53 -31.17 13.58 13.29
N HIS A 54 -30.42 14.38 12.53
CA HIS A 54 -29.34 13.89 11.72
C HIS A 54 -28.37 13.30 12.74
N VAL A 55 -28.53 12.00 12.99
CA VAL A 55 -27.57 11.21 13.75
C VAL A 55 -26.22 11.58 13.16
N PRO A 56 -25.32 12.20 13.94
CA PRO A 56 -24.04 12.63 13.41
C PRO A 56 -23.36 11.37 12.87
N VAL A 57 -23.31 11.25 11.55
CA VAL A 57 -22.60 10.16 10.90
C VAL A 57 -21.16 10.38 11.30
N ALA A 58 -20.68 9.59 12.26
CA ALA A 58 -19.30 9.64 12.73
C ALA A 58 -18.40 9.67 11.49
N ASP A 59 -17.59 10.72 11.36
CA ASP A 59 -16.84 10.93 10.13
C ASP A 59 -15.93 9.72 9.92
N VAL A 60 -16.19 9.02 8.82
CA VAL A 60 -15.60 7.71 8.51
C VAL A 60 -14.11 7.87 8.14
N VAL A 61 -13.63 9.11 8.01
CA VAL A 61 -12.24 9.42 7.69
C VAL A 61 -11.65 10.26 8.82
N THR A 62 -10.57 9.77 9.40
CA THR A 62 -9.81 10.47 10.44
C THR A 62 -8.46 10.89 9.89
N PHE A 63 -8.13 12.17 10.10
CA PHE A 63 -6.82 12.74 9.76
C PHE A 63 -6.01 12.87 11.03
N ASP A 64 -4.97 12.05 11.20
CA ASP A 64 -4.19 11.99 12.44
C ASP A 64 -3.46 13.31 12.76
N MET A 65 -3.23 14.14 11.74
CA MET A 65 -2.49 15.41 11.85
C MET A 65 -3.42 16.63 11.90
N GLY A 66 -4.75 16.42 11.85
CA GLY A 66 -5.74 17.46 11.63
C GLY A 66 -5.83 17.87 10.15
N GLU A 67 -7.04 18.14 9.68
CA GLU A 67 -7.27 18.51 8.26
C GLU A 67 -6.59 19.85 7.91
N GLU A 68 -6.50 20.76 8.88
CA GLU A 68 -5.84 22.07 8.73
C GLU A 68 -4.34 21.96 8.43
N ASN A 69 -3.68 20.91 8.90
CA ASN A 69 -2.24 20.68 8.66
C ASN A 69 -1.97 19.83 7.41
N LEU A 70 -3.01 19.28 6.78
CA LEU A 70 -2.85 18.32 5.69
C LEU A 70 -2.06 18.91 4.52
N VAL A 71 -2.29 20.18 4.19
CA VAL A 71 -1.60 20.87 3.10
C VAL A 71 -0.12 21.06 3.42
N ALA A 72 0.18 21.60 4.60
CA ALA A 72 1.55 21.85 5.05
C ALA A 72 2.36 20.54 5.16
N ASP A 73 1.76 19.49 5.70
CA ASP A 73 2.41 18.19 5.80
C ASP A 73 2.57 17.50 4.44
N THR A 74 1.61 17.66 3.53
CA THR A 74 1.74 17.14 2.16
C THR A 74 2.89 17.82 1.43
N GLN A 75 3.01 19.15 1.50
CA GLN A 75 4.15 19.87 0.93
C GLN A 75 5.48 19.45 1.54
N ARG A 76 5.55 19.34 2.88
CA ARG A 76 6.76 18.91 3.59
C ARG A 76 7.18 17.49 3.19
N LEU A 77 6.24 16.55 3.14
CA LEU A 77 6.51 15.15 2.80
C LEU A 77 6.81 14.96 1.31
N ALA A 78 6.14 15.68 0.43
CA ALA A 78 6.46 15.70 -1.00
C ALA A 78 7.86 16.26 -1.24
N SER A 79 8.23 17.37 -0.57
CA SER A 79 9.58 17.95 -0.63
C SER A 79 10.66 16.94 -0.24
N GLN A 80 10.43 16.18 0.85
CA GLN A 80 11.34 15.13 1.30
C GLN A 80 11.50 14.02 0.25
N GLU A 81 10.42 13.59 -0.39
CA GLU A 81 10.49 12.53 -1.41
C GLU A 81 11.13 13.04 -2.72
N VAL A 82 10.85 14.27 -3.15
CA VAL A 82 11.50 14.92 -4.31
C VAL A 82 13.01 15.01 -4.09
N ALA A 83 13.44 15.51 -2.93
CA ALA A 83 14.86 15.56 -2.57
C ALA A 83 15.49 14.16 -2.52
N ARG A 84 14.76 13.16 -1.99
CA ARG A 84 15.23 11.77 -1.89
C ARG A 84 15.41 11.10 -3.25
N MET A 85 14.58 11.44 -4.24
CA MET A 85 14.74 10.93 -5.62
C MET A 85 15.68 11.77 -6.49
N GLY A 86 16.30 12.82 -5.93
CA GLY A 86 17.19 13.71 -6.69
C GLY A 86 16.48 14.51 -7.79
N MET A 87 15.18 14.73 -7.64
CA MET A 87 14.36 15.42 -8.63
C MET A 87 14.43 16.95 -8.45
N PRO A 88 14.24 17.74 -9.52
CA PRO A 88 14.35 19.19 -9.44
C PRO A 88 13.28 19.81 -8.53
N TYR A 89 13.66 20.86 -7.80
CA TYR A 89 12.83 21.47 -6.75
C TYR A 89 11.49 22.04 -7.24
N HIS A 90 11.38 22.43 -8.51
CA HIS A 90 10.11 22.94 -9.07
C HIS A 90 9.01 21.88 -9.12
N LEU A 91 9.36 20.58 -9.05
CA LEU A 91 8.38 19.49 -9.00
C LEU A 91 7.74 19.33 -7.61
N VAL A 92 8.25 20.00 -6.59
CA VAL A 92 7.71 19.91 -5.22
C VAL A 92 6.23 20.33 -5.19
N ASP A 93 5.90 21.48 -5.79
CA ASP A 93 4.54 22.02 -5.75
C ASP A 93 3.57 21.17 -6.59
N GLU A 94 4.03 20.68 -7.74
CA GLU A 94 3.26 19.80 -8.61
C GLU A 94 2.94 18.47 -7.92
N VAL A 95 3.96 17.81 -7.36
CA VAL A 95 3.82 16.53 -6.64
C VAL A 95 2.99 16.73 -5.37
N ALA A 96 3.16 17.83 -4.65
CA ALA A 96 2.35 18.13 -3.47
C ALA A 96 0.86 18.32 -3.84
N GLY A 97 0.57 19.05 -4.92
CA GLY A 97 -0.80 19.26 -5.41
C GLY A 97 -1.47 17.95 -5.84
N GLU A 98 -0.78 17.11 -6.61
CA GLU A 98 -1.28 15.80 -7.04
C GLU A 98 -1.47 14.84 -5.86
N THR A 99 -0.55 14.87 -4.88
CA THR A 99 -0.64 14.07 -3.66
C THR A 99 -1.87 14.46 -2.85
N LEU A 100 -2.09 15.76 -2.66
CA LEU A 100 -3.23 16.28 -1.91
C LEU A 100 -4.56 15.87 -2.58
N ALA A 101 -4.66 16.04 -3.90
CA ALA A 101 -5.83 15.63 -4.67
C ALA A 101 -6.11 14.13 -4.54
N ALA A 102 -5.07 13.29 -4.61
CA ALA A 102 -5.19 11.84 -4.45
C ALA A 102 -5.57 11.43 -3.01
N VAL A 103 -5.08 12.12 -1.99
CA VAL A 103 -5.49 11.91 -0.59
C VAL A 103 -6.98 12.22 -0.41
N TYR A 104 -7.48 13.35 -0.93
CA TYR A 104 -8.91 13.69 -0.88
C TYR A 104 -9.76 12.71 -1.68
N ALA A 105 -9.33 12.28 -2.87
CA ALA A 105 -10.03 11.27 -3.65
C ALA A 105 -10.12 9.94 -2.89
N ALA A 106 -9.05 9.55 -2.21
CA ALA A 106 -8.98 8.37 -1.37
C ALA A 106 -9.89 8.46 -0.13
N ALA A 107 -10.00 9.65 0.47
CA ALA A 107 -10.93 9.95 1.58
C ALA A 107 -12.39 9.87 1.10
N ALA A 108 -12.71 10.53 -0.01
CA ALA A 108 -14.06 10.53 -0.58
C ALA A 108 -14.53 9.11 -0.97
N SER A 109 -13.64 8.29 -1.54
CA SER A 109 -13.92 6.89 -1.85
C SER A 109 -14.19 6.06 -0.59
N ALA A 110 -13.45 6.30 0.49
CA ALA A 110 -13.66 5.63 1.78
C ALA A 110 -15.00 6.02 2.42
N ARG A 111 -15.35 7.32 2.41
CA ARG A 111 -16.66 7.83 2.85
C ARG A 111 -17.81 7.17 2.10
N LYS A 112 -17.73 7.09 0.77
CA LYS A 112 -18.76 6.42 -0.07
C LYS A 112 -18.91 4.93 0.25
N GLN A 113 -17.85 4.26 0.66
CA GLN A 113 -17.86 2.84 0.99
C GLN A 113 -18.22 2.57 2.46
N GLY A 114 -18.41 3.61 3.29
CA GLY A 114 -18.60 3.47 4.73
C GLY A 114 -17.43 2.79 5.43
N LYS A 115 -16.21 2.87 4.85
CA LYS A 115 -15.01 2.21 5.38
C LYS A 115 -14.16 3.20 6.12
N GLU A 116 -13.88 2.91 7.38
CA GLU A 116 -12.98 3.72 8.18
C GLU A 116 -11.60 3.80 7.51
N LYS A 117 -11.11 5.03 7.31
CA LYS A 117 -9.80 5.26 6.71
C LYS A 117 -9.03 6.33 7.49
N HIS A 118 -7.94 5.88 8.11
CA HIS A 118 -6.99 6.76 8.79
C HIS A 118 -5.97 7.31 7.78
N ILE A 119 -5.90 8.63 7.68
CA ILE A 119 -4.94 9.34 6.84
C ILE A 119 -3.83 9.86 7.75
N HIS A 120 -2.69 9.17 7.71
CA HIS A 120 -1.48 9.52 8.47
C HIS A 120 -0.33 9.91 7.54
N GLY A 121 0.73 10.54 8.06
CA GLY A 121 1.87 10.99 7.25
C GLY A 121 2.51 9.91 6.36
N GLY A 122 2.57 8.67 6.84
CA GLY A 122 3.01 7.52 6.02
C GLY A 122 2.14 7.25 4.77
N PHE A 123 0.83 7.47 4.84
CA PHE A 123 -0.07 7.32 3.69
C PHE A 123 0.17 8.42 2.65
N ILE A 124 0.34 9.66 3.12
CA ILE A 124 0.67 10.83 2.27
C ILE A 124 2.00 10.59 1.56
N ARG A 125 3.03 10.13 2.29
CA ARG A 125 4.34 9.80 1.72
C ARG A 125 4.28 8.70 0.67
N HIS A 126 3.44 7.67 0.89
CA HIS A 126 3.23 6.61 -0.09
C HIS A 126 2.63 7.16 -1.39
N ILE A 127 1.62 8.03 -1.30
CA ILE A 127 1.01 8.67 -2.48
C ILE A 127 2.02 9.60 -3.17
N ALA A 128 2.73 10.45 -2.41
CA ALA A 128 3.75 11.34 -2.96
C ALA A 128 4.83 10.59 -3.74
N ARG A 129 5.29 9.46 -3.20
CA ARG A 129 6.24 8.57 -3.88
C ARG A 129 5.67 7.99 -5.17
N ALA A 130 4.40 7.59 -5.17
CA ALA A 130 3.75 7.07 -6.37
C ALA A 130 3.62 8.14 -7.47
N GLN A 131 3.21 9.36 -7.12
CA GLN A 131 3.15 10.48 -8.08
C GLN A 131 4.55 10.85 -8.59
N LEU A 132 5.54 10.92 -7.71
CA LEU A 132 6.91 11.21 -8.09
C LEU A 132 7.50 10.13 -9.01
N ALA A 133 7.23 8.85 -8.75
CA ALA A 133 7.63 7.77 -9.64
C ALA A 133 7.00 7.90 -11.05
N MET A 134 5.75 8.38 -11.12
CA MET A 134 5.09 8.73 -12.39
C MET A 134 5.66 10.01 -13.04
N LYS A 135 6.36 10.88 -12.32
CA LYS A 135 7.03 12.04 -12.94
C LYS A 135 8.45 11.70 -13.40
N VAL A 136 9.17 10.89 -12.63
CA VAL A 136 10.49 10.35 -12.99
C VAL A 136 10.42 9.50 -14.25
N ASP A 137 9.34 8.74 -14.41
CA ASP A 137 9.20 7.81 -15.52
C ASP A 137 7.72 7.66 -15.92
N GLY A 138 7.07 8.78 -16.28
CA GLY A 138 5.63 8.83 -16.58
C GLY A 138 5.15 7.98 -17.74
N HIS A 139 6.10 7.42 -18.50
CA HIS A 139 5.83 6.49 -19.59
C HIS A 139 6.28 5.05 -19.27
N LYS A 140 6.89 4.78 -18.10
CA LYS A 140 7.18 3.40 -17.69
C LYS A 140 5.89 2.72 -17.26
N ARG A 141 5.40 1.87 -18.15
CA ARG A 141 4.36 0.90 -17.82
C ARG A 141 4.86 0.00 -16.70
N HIS A 142 3.96 -0.46 -15.83
CA HIS A 142 4.32 -1.37 -14.73
C HIS A 142 5.09 -2.61 -15.22
N GLU A 143 4.79 -3.10 -16.42
CA GLU A 143 5.50 -4.23 -17.02
C GLU A 143 6.96 -3.88 -17.35
N SER A 144 7.25 -2.63 -17.73
CA SER A 144 8.61 -2.14 -17.95
C SER A 144 9.41 -2.02 -16.65
N SER A 145 8.76 -1.69 -15.52
CA SER A 145 9.40 -1.71 -14.20
C SER A 145 9.72 -3.13 -13.74
N LYS A 146 8.80 -4.08 -13.93
CA LYS A 146 9.06 -5.51 -13.65
C LYS A 146 10.18 -6.06 -14.54
N GLY A 147 10.15 -5.71 -15.82
CA GLY A 147 11.20 -6.07 -16.77
C GLY A 147 12.56 -5.58 -16.32
N LEU A 148 12.64 -4.33 -15.84
CA LEU A 148 13.88 -3.71 -15.35
C LEU A 148 14.50 -4.50 -14.19
N ARG A 149 13.67 -4.96 -13.25
CA ARG A 149 14.13 -5.76 -12.10
C ARG A 149 14.72 -7.09 -12.56
N ILE A 150 13.97 -7.85 -13.37
CA ILE A 150 14.42 -9.14 -13.92
C ILE A 150 15.70 -8.96 -14.75
N TRP A 151 15.80 -7.86 -15.49
CA TRP A 151 16.99 -7.52 -16.27
C TRP A 151 18.20 -7.28 -15.37
N LYS A 152 18.07 -6.51 -14.28
CA LYS A 152 19.17 -6.28 -13.33
C LYS A 152 19.66 -7.58 -12.69
N GLU A 153 18.73 -8.43 -12.27
CA GLU A 153 19.04 -9.73 -11.66
C GLU A 153 19.78 -10.65 -12.64
N ARG A 154 19.24 -10.81 -13.86
CA ARG A 154 19.89 -11.58 -14.94
C ARG A 154 21.26 -11.03 -15.32
N CYS A 155 21.43 -9.71 -15.34
CA CYS A 155 22.71 -9.08 -15.60
C CYS A 155 23.71 -9.37 -14.47
N ALA A 156 23.29 -9.27 -13.20
CA ALA A 156 24.14 -9.58 -12.06
C ALA A 156 24.59 -11.05 -12.08
N GLU A 157 23.68 -12.00 -12.36
CA GLU A 157 23.99 -13.43 -12.49
C GLU A 157 25.01 -13.71 -13.60
N LEU A 158 24.81 -13.10 -14.78
CA LEU A 158 25.67 -13.34 -15.93
C LEU A 158 27.05 -12.68 -15.73
N ALA A 159 27.10 -11.48 -15.16
CA ALA A 159 28.34 -10.82 -14.79
C ALA A 159 29.13 -11.63 -13.74
N ALA A 160 28.44 -12.18 -12.72
CA ALA A 160 29.05 -13.04 -11.71
C ALA A 160 29.62 -14.33 -12.33
N THR A 161 28.89 -14.94 -13.28
CA THR A 161 29.33 -16.16 -13.97
C THR A 161 30.54 -15.92 -14.88
N LEU A 162 30.58 -14.78 -15.57
CA LEU A 162 31.70 -14.42 -16.47
C LEU A 162 32.91 -13.83 -15.75
N GLY A 163 32.76 -13.40 -14.49
CA GLY A 163 33.82 -12.73 -13.73
C GLY A 163 34.22 -11.36 -14.30
N ARG A 164 33.36 -10.74 -15.11
CA ARG A 164 33.57 -9.41 -15.71
C ARG A 164 32.25 -8.67 -15.85
N ALA A 165 32.31 -7.35 -16.00
CA ALA A 165 31.15 -6.55 -16.38
C ALA A 165 30.62 -6.98 -17.76
N LEU A 166 29.30 -6.92 -17.91
CA LEU A 166 28.61 -7.18 -19.17
C LEU A 166 28.88 -6.06 -20.17
N THR A 167 28.93 -6.43 -21.44
CA THR A 167 28.94 -5.48 -22.55
C THR A 167 27.51 -5.01 -22.83
N ARG A 168 27.37 -3.81 -23.38
CA ARG A 168 26.07 -3.24 -23.76
C ARG A 168 25.25 -4.14 -24.69
N THR A 169 25.93 -4.88 -25.56
CA THR A 169 25.29 -5.86 -26.47
C THR A 169 24.74 -7.08 -25.73
N GLU A 170 25.43 -7.53 -24.67
CA GLU A 170 24.95 -8.63 -23.83
C GLU A 170 23.75 -8.17 -22.99
N GLU A 171 23.80 -6.95 -22.44
CA GLU A 171 22.69 -6.32 -21.72
C GLU A 171 21.44 -6.16 -22.59
N ASP A 172 21.59 -5.68 -23.83
CA ASP A 172 20.50 -5.56 -24.80
C ASP A 172 19.89 -6.93 -25.14
N ALA A 173 20.73 -7.97 -25.30
CA ALA A 173 20.27 -9.33 -25.57
C ALA A 173 19.44 -9.90 -24.41
N ILE A 174 19.83 -9.64 -23.15
CA ILE A 174 19.05 -10.04 -21.97
C ILE A 174 17.70 -9.32 -21.96
N ALA A 175 17.68 -8.02 -22.24
CA ALA A 175 16.44 -7.25 -22.29
C ALA A 175 15.48 -7.78 -23.36
N ASP A 176 15.99 -8.17 -24.53
CA ASP A 176 15.16 -8.76 -25.58
C ASP A 176 14.68 -10.18 -25.23
N GLN A 177 15.50 -11.00 -24.59
CA GLN A 177 15.07 -12.31 -24.08
C GLN A 177 13.92 -12.18 -23.06
N ILE A 178 14.00 -11.21 -22.15
CA ILE A 178 12.93 -10.93 -21.18
C ILE A 178 11.64 -10.53 -21.90
N ARG A 179 11.72 -9.69 -22.94
CA ARG A 179 10.55 -9.29 -23.72
C ARG A 179 9.94 -10.44 -24.53
N GLN A 180 10.77 -11.34 -25.05
CA GLN A 180 10.32 -12.50 -25.83
C GLN A 180 9.66 -13.57 -24.95
N ASN A 181 10.16 -13.77 -23.73
CA ASN A 181 9.67 -14.79 -22.78
C ASN A 181 8.62 -14.26 -21.80
N TRP A 182 7.99 -13.13 -22.09
CA TRP A 182 7.02 -12.53 -21.18
C TRP A 182 5.67 -13.27 -21.19
N ASP A 183 5.12 -13.55 -20.01
CA ASP A 183 3.91 -14.39 -19.81
C ASP A 183 2.71 -14.00 -20.68
N LYS A 184 2.55 -12.69 -20.94
CA LYS A 184 1.46 -12.15 -21.74
C LYS A 184 2.02 -11.27 -22.86
N PRO A 185 1.92 -11.67 -24.14
CA PRO A 185 2.48 -10.92 -25.26
C PRO A 185 1.98 -9.48 -25.39
N LYS A 186 0.72 -9.21 -24.99
CA LYS A 186 0.13 -7.86 -25.00
C LYS A 186 0.64 -6.94 -23.88
N HIS A 187 1.23 -7.52 -22.85
CA HIS A 187 1.75 -6.83 -21.66
C HIS A 187 3.28 -6.89 -21.61
N ARG A 188 3.94 -7.03 -22.77
CA ARG A 188 5.40 -7.05 -22.80
C ARG A 188 5.98 -5.69 -22.40
N PRO A 189 7.15 -5.66 -21.72
CA PRO A 189 7.90 -4.43 -21.47
C PRO A 189 8.14 -3.64 -22.76
N THR A 190 8.17 -2.32 -22.64
CA THR A 190 8.50 -1.41 -23.75
C THR A 190 9.87 -1.74 -24.32
N VAL A 191 10.09 -1.44 -25.60
CA VAL A 191 11.43 -1.57 -26.20
C VAL A 191 12.40 -0.69 -25.40
N ASN A 192 13.61 -1.18 -25.13
CA ASN A 192 14.64 -0.46 -24.36
C ASN A 192 14.22 -0.06 -22.94
N PHE A 193 13.32 -0.81 -22.29
CA PHE A 193 12.89 -0.52 -20.91
C PHE A 193 14.06 -0.44 -19.91
N HIS A 194 15.18 -1.11 -20.20
CA HIS A 194 16.40 -1.17 -19.40
C HIS A 194 17.27 0.09 -19.49
N ARG A 195 17.00 0.98 -20.46
CA ARG A 195 17.78 2.21 -20.63
C ARG A 195 17.17 3.33 -19.80
N PRO A 196 18.00 4.16 -19.12
CA PRO A 196 17.51 5.38 -18.53
C PRO A 196 17.00 6.29 -19.65
N VAL A 197 15.81 6.85 -19.48
CA VAL A 197 15.31 7.90 -20.36
C VAL A 197 16.16 9.14 -20.09
N SER A 198 17.12 9.44 -20.97
CA SER A 198 17.71 10.78 -20.96
C SER A 198 16.68 11.69 -21.62
N GLU A 199 16.04 12.55 -20.83
CA GLU A 199 15.36 13.71 -21.39
C GLU A 199 16.42 14.61 -22.00
N THR A 200 16.76 14.34 -23.27
CA THR A 200 17.52 15.28 -24.08
C THR A 200 16.56 16.43 -24.36
N SER A 201 16.52 17.41 -23.45
CA SER A 201 15.79 18.66 -23.68
C SER A 201 16.28 19.23 -25.00
N LEU A 202 15.39 19.31 -25.99
CA LEU A 202 15.68 19.93 -27.29
C LEU A 202 15.80 21.46 -27.18
N ASP A 203 15.44 22.02 -26.03
CA ASP A 203 15.59 23.44 -25.70
C ASP A 203 16.57 23.57 -24.53
N GLY A 204 17.80 23.99 -24.80
CA GLY A 204 18.77 24.25 -23.73
C GLY A 204 20.23 24.16 -24.17
N ALA A 205 20.67 25.04 -25.05
CA ALA A 205 22.05 25.46 -25.03
C ALA A 205 22.29 26.20 -23.69
N ASN A 206 22.82 25.54 -22.67
CA ASN A 206 23.71 26.18 -21.70
C ASN A 206 24.44 25.19 -20.75
N GLU A 207 25.75 25.38 -20.74
CA GLU A 207 26.67 25.35 -19.60
C GLU A 207 26.79 24.06 -18.75
N GLU A 208 27.93 23.40 -19.00
CA GLU A 208 28.81 22.74 -18.03
C GLU A 208 28.34 22.80 -16.56
N ASN A 209 27.81 21.68 -16.09
CA ASN A 209 27.69 21.43 -14.65
C ASN A 209 28.24 20.04 -14.34
N PRO A 210 29.56 19.87 -14.13
CA PRO A 210 30.12 18.61 -13.68
C PRO A 210 29.92 18.53 -12.17
N ARG A 211 28.70 18.22 -11.74
CA ARG A 211 28.46 17.63 -10.43
C ARG A 211 27.97 16.21 -10.64
N GLN A 212 28.94 15.33 -10.88
CA GLN A 212 28.84 13.92 -10.54
C GLN A 212 28.50 13.85 -9.04
N PHE A 213 27.22 13.78 -8.73
CA PHE A 213 26.80 13.22 -7.46
C PHE A 213 27.09 11.72 -7.58
N ALA A 214 28.21 11.32 -6.99
CA ALA A 214 28.42 9.93 -6.62
C ALA A 214 27.16 9.51 -5.84
N ALA A 215 26.36 8.62 -6.42
CA ALA A 215 25.38 7.89 -5.68
C ALA A 215 26.18 7.14 -4.61
N GLU A 216 26.15 7.63 -3.37
CA GLU A 216 26.62 6.84 -2.24
C GLU A 216 25.86 5.54 -2.29
N GLU A 217 26.61 4.48 -2.58
CA GLU A 217 26.17 3.10 -2.58
C GLU A 217 25.62 2.83 -1.18
N GLN A 218 24.30 3.01 -1.02
CA GLN A 218 23.60 2.58 0.19
C GLN A 218 23.87 1.08 0.26
N THR A 219 24.69 0.68 1.23
CA THR A 219 24.92 -0.72 1.55
C THR A 219 23.56 -1.42 1.61
N ASP A 220 23.29 -2.27 0.62
CA ASP A 220 22.09 -3.09 0.56
C ASP A 220 22.03 -3.91 1.85
N ARG A 221 21.29 -3.42 2.84
CA ARG A 221 21.04 -4.20 4.07
C ARG A 221 20.16 -5.36 3.65
N GLU A 222 20.59 -6.59 3.94
CA GLU A 222 19.88 -7.83 3.59
C GLU A 222 18.40 -7.84 4.03
N GLY A 223 18.06 -7.15 5.12
CA GLY A 223 16.68 -6.95 5.58
C GLY A 223 15.80 -6.15 4.60
N GLY A 224 16.39 -5.23 3.83
CA GLY A 224 15.70 -4.52 2.75
C GLY A 224 15.28 -5.46 1.62
N ALA A 225 16.16 -6.38 1.21
CA ALA A 225 15.86 -7.37 0.18
C ALA A 225 14.71 -8.30 0.59
N ARG A 226 14.69 -8.77 1.86
CA ARG A 226 13.57 -9.60 2.37
C ARG A 226 12.27 -8.81 2.51
N ALA A 227 12.32 -7.55 2.94
CA ALA A 227 11.14 -6.68 2.99
C ALA A 227 10.55 -6.43 1.60
N HIS A 228 11.41 -6.26 0.59
CA HIS A 228 11.00 -6.13 -0.80
C HIS A 228 10.40 -7.43 -1.35
N ASN A 229 11.02 -8.59 -1.09
CA ASN A 229 10.46 -9.90 -1.48
C ASN A 229 9.09 -10.15 -0.83
N LEU A 230 8.90 -9.76 0.43
CA LEU A 230 7.61 -9.88 1.11
C LEU A 230 6.54 -8.99 0.46
N ALA A 231 6.90 -7.77 0.06
CA ALA A 231 5.98 -6.87 -0.65
C ALA A 231 5.57 -7.44 -2.01
N ASP A 232 6.52 -8.00 -2.75
CA ASP A 232 6.29 -8.65 -4.04
C ASP A 232 5.33 -9.85 -3.90
N LEU A 233 5.51 -10.69 -2.87
CA LEU A 233 4.64 -11.85 -2.63
C LEU A 233 3.20 -11.48 -2.26
N ILE A 234 2.99 -10.33 -1.61
CA ILE A 234 1.64 -9.80 -1.36
C ILE A 234 1.00 -9.30 -2.66
N GLU A 235 1.80 -8.68 -3.53
CA GLU A 235 1.35 -8.11 -4.79
C GLU A 235 1.02 -9.19 -5.83
N GLU A 236 1.81 -10.27 -5.87
CA GLU A 236 1.59 -11.45 -6.71
C GLU A 236 0.42 -12.34 -6.22
N LYS A 237 -0.18 -11.99 -5.07
CA LYS A 237 -1.27 -12.72 -4.37
C LYS A 237 -0.90 -14.12 -3.88
N ASP A 238 0.38 -14.47 -3.90
CA ASP A 238 0.88 -15.72 -3.35
C ASP A 238 0.83 -15.71 -1.81
N LEU A 239 0.91 -14.52 -1.21
CA LEU A 239 0.72 -14.31 0.23
C LEU A 239 -0.41 -13.33 0.52
N THR A 240 -1.28 -13.71 1.47
CA THR A 240 -2.28 -12.78 2.00
C THR A 240 -1.59 -11.71 2.86
N LYS A 241 -2.18 -10.50 2.92
CA LYS A 241 -1.75 -9.42 3.83
C LYS A 241 -1.66 -9.85 5.31
N VAL A 242 -2.36 -10.91 5.69
CA VAL A 242 -2.31 -11.48 7.04
C VAL A 242 -1.04 -12.30 7.21
N GLN A 243 -0.69 -13.16 6.26
CA GLN A 243 0.54 -13.98 6.31
C GLN A 243 1.80 -13.11 6.25
N ALA A 244 1.82 -12.08 5.40
CA ALA A 244 2.96 -11.18 5.35
C ALA A 244 3.17 -10.41 6.66
N ARG A 245 2.09 -9.99 7.33
CA ARG A 245 2.19 -9.37 8.66
C ARG A 245 2.78 -10.30 9.72
N ARG A 246 2.54 -11.61 9.61
CA ARG A 246 3.14 -12.60 10.51
C ARG A 246 4.65 -12.70 10.32
N GLN A 247 5.14 -12.56 9.09
CA GLN A 247 6.57 -12.63 8.78
C GLN A 247 7.32 -11.30 8.99
N LEU A 248 6.60 -10.20 9.18
CA LEU A 248 7.19 -8.87 9.32
C LEU A 248 8.24 -8.79 10.44
N TRP A 249 8.05 -9.53 11.54
CA TRP A 249 9.05 -9.59 12.61
C TRP A 249 10.38 -10.16 12.12
N ASN A 250 10.37 -11.34 11.52
CA ASN A 250 11.60 -12.06 11.12
C ASN A 250 12.43 -11.26 10.10
N VAL A 251 11.78 -10.46 9.26
CA VAL A 251 12.48 -9.56 8.32
C VAL A 251 13.35 -8.52 9.04
N PHE A 252 12.86 -7.95 10.14
CA PHE A 252 13.58 -6.94 10.92
C PHE A 252 14.45 -7.54 12.04
N ALA A 253 14.12 -8.74 12.50
CA ALA A 253 14.88 -9.45 13.51
C ALA A 253 16.31 -9.71 13.05
N ASP A 254 16.47 -10.11 11.78
CA ASP A 254 17.78 -10.34 11.16
C ASP A 254 18.63 -9.05 11.08
N GLU A 255 18.01 -7.91 10.72
CA GLU A 255 18.70 -6.62 10.62
C GLU A 255 19.25 -6.15 11.97
N ASP A 256 18.48 -6.37 13.05
CA ASP A 256 18.83 -5.86 14.38
C ASP A 256 19.56 -6.89 15.25
N GLY A 257 19.75 -8.13 14.77
CA GLY A 257 20.30 -9.26 15.52
C GLY A 257 19.38 -9.79 16.61
N ALA A 258 18.07 -9.58 16.47
CA ALA A 258 17.07 -10.11 17.38
C ALA A 258 16.68 -11.55 17.01
N PRO A 259 16.26 -12.38 17.98
CA PRO A 259 15.82 -13.74 17.72
C PRO A 259 14.56 -13.77 16.84
N GLU A 260 14.54 -14.70 15.88
CA GLU A 260 13.39 -14.94 15.03
C GLU A 260 12.25 -15.63 15.80
N ALA A 261 11.00 -15.29 15.46
CA ALA A 261 9.84 -16.01 15.94
C ALA A 261 9.78 -17.37 15.25
N ARG A 262 9.48 -18.44 16.00
CA ARG A 262 9.39 -19.82 15.46
C ARG A 262 7.93 -20.30 15.41
N PRO A 263 7.46 -20.88 14.30
CA PRO A 263 6.09 -21.37 14.18
C PRO A 263 5.83 -22.53 15.15
N GLY A 264 4.59 -22.66 15.62
CA GLY A 264 4.13 -23.75 16.50
C GLY A 264 4.64 -23.69 17.93
N ARG A 265 5.32 -22.62 18.35
CA ARG A 265 5.90 -22.50 19.69
C ARG A 265 4.88 -22.08 20.75
N LEU A 266 3.87 -21.30 20.37
CA LEU A 266 2.83 -20.84 21.29
C LEU A 266 1.54 -21.61 21.13
N SER A 267 1.00 -22.08 22.27
CA SER A 267 -0.35 -22.61 22.32
C SER A 267 -1.39 -21.47 22.13
N PRO A 268 -2.60 -21.77 21.63
CA PRO A 268 -3.67 -20.77 21.51
C PRO A 268 -4.01 -20.07 22.84
N HIS A 269 -3.84 -20.76 23.97
CA HIS A 269 -4.04 -20.18 25.30
C HIS A 269 -2.94 -19.15 25.63
N SER A 270 -1.68 -19.49 25.38
CA SER A 270 -0.53 -18.60 25.60
C SER A 270 -0.61 -17.33 24.73
N VAL A 271 -1.09 -17.45 23.49
CA VAL A 271 -1.34 -16.31 22.59
C VAL A 271 -2.37 -15.36 23.16
N ARG A 272 -3.51 -15.89 23.64
CA ARG A 272 -4.56 -15.07 24.27
C ARG A 272 -4.05 -14.38 25.52
N LYS A 273 -3.30 -15.10 26.36
CA LYS A 273 -2.69 -14.53 27.58
C LYS A 273 -1.75 -13.39 27.21
N ALA A 274 -0.82 -13.61 26.28
CA ALA A 274 0.13 -12.59 25.85
C ALA A 274 -0.57 -11.33 25.30
N LYS A 275 -1.56 -11.50 24.42
CA LYS A 275 -2.33 -10.38 23.85
C LYS A 275 -3.22 -9.66 24.87
N THR A 276 -3.63 -10.34 25.94
CA THR A 276 -4.42 -9.72 27.02
C THR A 276 -3.52 -8.90 27.95
N ASN A 277 -2.35 -9.43 28.29
CA ASN A 277 -1.40 -8.78 29.18
C ASN A 277 -0.75 -7.56 28.51
N ILE A 278 -0.40 -7.66 27.22
CA ILE A 278 0.31 -6.61 26.49
C ILE A 278 -0.64 -5.85 25.57
N LYS A 279 -1.05 -4.66 26.04
CA LYS A 279 -1.87 -3.72 25.25
C LYS A 279 -1.04 -2.94 24.24
N ASP A 280 0.15 -2.50 24.63
CA ASP A 280 1.12 -1.85 23.74
C ASP A 280 2.52 -2.40 24.00
N ALA A 281 3.09 -3.06 23.00
CA ALA A 281 4.39 -3.68 23.13
C ALA A 281 5.52 -2.65 23.23
N VAL A 282 5.33 -1.44 22.70
CA VAL A 282 6.33 -0.37 22.76
C VAL A 282 6.44 0.19 24.17
N GLU A 283 5.31 0.43 24.84
CA GLU A 283 5.29 0.86 26.24
C GLU A 283 5.83 -0.24 27.15
N THR A 284 5.40 -1.49 26.96
CA THR A 284 5.93 -2.65 27.72
C THR A 284 7.45 -2.79 27.54
N ALA A 285 7.96 -2.60 26.33
CA ALA A 285 9.40 -2.63 26.04
C ALA A 285 10.17 -1.50 26.74
N ARG A 286 9.59 -0.28 26.83
CA ARG A 286 10.17 0.83 27.61
C ARG A 286 10.19 0.52 29.10
N LEU A 287 9.10 -0.04 29.64
CA LEU A 287 9.00 -0.43 31.05
C LEU A 287 10.01 -1.52 31.40
N TRP A 288 10.24 -2.46 30.47
CA TRP A 288 11.28 -3.48 30.63
C TRP A 288 12.68 -2.86 30.69
N GLN A 289 12.99 -1.93 29.78
CA GLN A 289 14.28 -1.23 29.77
C GLN A 289 14.52 -0.41 31.04
N ALA A 290 13.43 0.14 31.62
CA ALA A 290 13.47 0.85 32.90
C ALA A 290 13.52 -0.08 34.13
N GLY A 291 13.43 -1.41 33.95
CA GLY A 291 13.37 -2.38 35.05
C GLY A 291 12.09 -2.33 35.88
N ALA A 292 11.04 -1.69 35.36
CA ALA A 292 9.76 -1.49 36.04
C ALA A 292 8.68 -2.49 35.60
N LEU A 293 9.03 -3.45 34.73
CA LEU A 293 8.09 -4.43 34.20
C LEU A 293 7.89 -5.60 35.17
N THR A 294 6.65 -6.07 35.30
CA THR A 294 6.34 -7.26 36.09
C THR A 294 6.83 -8.53 35.40
N ASP A 295 7.14 -9.58 36.18
CA ASP A 295 7.64 -10.84 35.63
C ASP A 295 6.63 -11.51 34.67
N ASP A 296 5.32 -11.37 34.91
CA ASP A 296 4.28 -11.96 34.04
C ASP A 296 4.15 -11.21 32.70
N ASP A 297 4.33 -9.88 32.71
CA ASP A 297 4.33 -9.07 31.50
C ASP A 297 5.62 -9.29 30.70
N ALA A 298 6.77 -9.45 31.37
CA ALA A 298 8.03 -9.79 30.73
C ALA A 298 7.93 -11.18 30.06
N ALA A 299 7.39 -12.18 30.76
CA ALA A 299 7.14 -13.50 30.19
C ALA A 299 6.22 -13.43 28.97
N SER A 300 5.19 -12.57 29.02
CA SER A 300 4.26 -12.35 27.91
C SER A 300 4.92 -11.67 26.70
N LEU A 301 5.86 -10.75 26.93
CA LEU A 301 6.54 -9.97 25.88
C LEU A 301 7.45 -10.88 25.06
N PHE A 302 8.19 -11.76 25.73
CA PHE A 302 9.15 -12.65 25.10
C PHE A 302 8.58 -14.01 24.70
N ALA A 303 7.34 -14.32 25.08
CA ALA A 303 6.67 -15.59 24.78
C ALA A 303 6.82 -16.08 23.32
N PRO A 304 6.70 -15.23 22.27
CA PRO A 304 6.82 -15.67 20.87
C PRO A 304 8.20 -16.24 20.51
N PHE A 305 9.23 -15.82 21.24
CA PHE A 305 10.64 -16.17 21.02
C PHE A 305 11.14 -17.23 22.00
N GLY A 306 10.30 -17.57 23.00
CA GLY A 306 10.53 -18.54 24.07
C GLY A 306 11.71 -18.21 24.98
N ASP A 307 12.52 -19.22 25.32
CA ASP A 307 13.61 -19.06 26.26
C ASP A 307 14.74 -18.25 25.64
N LEU A 308 14.78 -16.96 26.00
CA LEU A 308 15.78 -16.00 25.56
C LEU A 308 16.74 -15.66 26.69
N THR A 309 18.02 -15.52 26.34
CA THR A 309 19.03 -14.91 27.22
C THR A 309 18.76 -13.42 27.40
N ARG A 310 19.33 -12.81 28.45
CA ARG A 310 19.17 -11.36 28.73
C ARG A 310 19.57 -10.50 27.52
N GLY A 311 20.66 -10.86 26.83
CA GLY A 311 21.12 -10.13 25.66
C GLY A 311 20.19 -10.26 24.45
N GLU A 312 19.53 -11.40 24.27
CA GLU A 312 18.51 -11.57 23.23
C GLU A 312 17.22 -10.82 23.58
N GLN A 313 16.84 -10.77 24.86
CA GLN A 313 15.73 -9.94 25.33
C GLN A 313 16.00 -8.46 25.07
N ASP A 314 17.23 -8.00 25.33
CA ASP A 314 17.67 -6.64 24.99
C ASP A 314 17.55 -6.36 23.48
N ALA A 315 17.92 -7.33 22.64
CA ALA A 315 17.80 -7.22 21.18
C ALA A 315 16.34 -7.11 20.73
N VAL A 316 15.43 -7.94 21.25
CA VAL A 316 13.98 -7.86 20.97
C VAL A 316 13.44 -6.48 21.34
N VAL A 317 13.77 -5.98 22.53
CA VAL A 317 13.33 -4.67 23.00
C VAL A 317 13.90 -3.55 22.13
N LYS A 318 15.19 -3.62 21.77
CA LYS A 318 15.83 -2.68 20.86
C LYS A 318 15.12 -2.62 19.51
N THR A 319 14.76 -3.77 18.92
CA THR A 319 14.03 -3.86 17.65
C THR A 319 12.66 -3.20 17.71
N ILE A 320 11.90 -3.43 18.80
CA ILE A 320 10.59 -2.81 19.02
C ILE A 320 10.73 -1.28 19.16
N LEU A 321 11.69 -0.83 19.96
CA LEU A 321 11.90 0.59 20.26
C LEU A 321 12.50 1.37 19.09
N ALA A 322 13.27 0.71 18.21
CA ALA A 322 13.80 1.32 16.99
C ALA A 322 12.67 1.74 16.01
N ARG A 323 11.49 1.10 16.10
CA ARG A 323 10.38 1.30 15.16
C ARG A 323 9.05 1.48 15.91
N PRO A 324 8.88 2.54 16.71
CA PRO A 324 7.73 2.68 17.63
C PRO A 324 6.37 2.71 16.89
N ALA A 325 6.32 3.24 15.67
CA ALA A 325 5.08 3.27 14.88
C ALA A 325 4.59 1.86 14.46
N TYR A 326 5.50 0.88 14.41
CA TYR A 326 5.21 -0.48 13.95
C TYR A 326 5.46 -1.54 15.01
N GLY A 327 6.17 -1.21 16.10
CA GLY A 327 6.66 -2.16 17.10
C GLY A 327 5.57 -3.05 17.68
N HIS A 328 4.42 -2.48 18.05
CA HIS A 328 3.28 -3.27 18.53
C HIS A 328 2.71 -4.20 17.45
N ARG A 329 2.57 -3.73 16.21
CA ARG A 329 2.07 -4.56 15.09
C ARG A 329 3.04 -5.67 14.71
N MET A 330 4.35 -5.39 14.76
CA MET A 330 5.41 -6.37 14.54
C MET A 330 5.38 -7.45 15.62
N TRP A 331 5.24 -7.05 16.88
CA TRP A 331 5.12 -7.99 18.00
C TRP A 331 3.86 -8.86 17.88
N ILE A 332 2.70 -8.30 17.54
CA ILE A 332 1.49 -9.09 17.26
C ILE A 332 1.75 -10.09 16.12
N GLY A 333 2.44 -9.65 15.06
CA GLY A 333 2.84 -10.51 13.95
C GLY A 333 3.68 -11.70 14.42
N ALA A 334 4.67 -11.46 15.29
CA ALA A 334 5.50 -12.50 15.90
C ALA A 334 4.68 -13.49 16.75
N VAL A 335 3.76 -12.98 17.58
CA VAL A 335 2.85 -13.82 18.39
C VAL A 335 1.99 -14.70 17.50
N ASP A 336 1.41 -14.14 16.44
CA ASP A 336 0.56 -14.87 15.50
C ASP A 336 1.35 -15.85 14.62
N PHE A 337 2.61 -15.53 14.31
CA PHE A 337 3.52 -16.45 13.63
C PHE A 337 3.86 -17.62 14.54
N ALA A 338 4.20 -17.36 15.81
CA ALA A 338 4.51 -18.40 16.78
C ALA A 338 3.33 -19.31 17.13
N ALA A 339 2.10 -18.82 16.94
CA ALA A 339 0.86 -19.61 17.07
C ALA A 339 0.59 -20.53 15.87
N SER A 340 1.16 -20.22 14.70
CA SER A 340 0.88 -20.92 13.45
C SER A 340 1.62 -22.26 13.43
N THR A 341 0.89 -23.38 13.35
CA THR A 341 1.47 -24.72 13.13
C THR A 341 1.82 -24.99 11.67
N ASP A 342 1.35 -24.14 10.75
CA ASP A 342 1.69 -24.25 9.34
C ASP A 342 3.15 -23.83 9.13
N GLY A 343 4.05 -24.82 9.11
CA GLY A 343 5.44 -24.67 8.69
C GLY A 343 5.62 -24.40 7.19
N TYR A 344 4.55 -24.05 6.47
CA TYR A 344 4.55 -23.82 5.02
C TYR A 344 5.37 -22.60 4.55
N LEU A 345 5.98 -21.88 5.50
CA LEU A 345 6.64 -20.60 5.28
C LEU A 345 7.88 -20.42 6.18
N ALA A 346 8.42 -21.51 6.73
CA ALA A 346 9.68 -21.52 7.47
C ALA A 346 10.86 -21.78 6.53
#